data_AF-A0A9E6JUH0-F1
#
_entry.id   AF-A0A9E6JUH0-F1
#
_cell.length_a   1.000
_cell.length_b   1.000
_cell.length_c   1.000
_cell.angle_alpha   90.00
_cell.angle_beta   90.00
_cell.angle_gamma   90.00
#
_symmetry.space_group_name_H-M   'P 1'
#
loop_
_entity.id
_entity.type
_entity.pdbx_description
1 polymer ?
#
loop_
_entity_poly.entity_id
_entity_poly.type
_entity_poly.pdbx_seq_one_letter_code
_entity_poly.pdbx_strand_id
1 'polypeptide(L)'
;MHNNHEKNIAAVTKMSLQFLAEAIGQCPAGLETSTNRDIVFAVLGFQYGAVQSAAYVAGLNDDIAASIAEDVVSRINGMDREAVSKILSLMPALAGKKYPPIDIGSKAIIGFYNAATEEEKLATTSSLREILRQIDEA
;
A
#
# COMPACT_ATOMS: atom_id res chain seq x y z
N MET A 1 15.00 -23.95 5.52
CA MET A 1 14.93 -22.47 5.60
C MET A 1 14.34 -21.83 4.34
N HIS A 2 14.69 -22.28 3.11
CA HIS A 2 14.11 -21.76 1.86
C HIS A 2 12.56 -21.83 1.78
N ASN A 3 11.96 -22.96 2.16
CA ASN A 3 10.50 -23.16 2.16
C ASN A 3 9.71 -22.20 3.06
N ASN A 4 10.34 -21.58 4.08
CA ASN A 4 9.64 -20.64 4.95
C ASN A 4 9.65 -19.23 4.33
N HIS A 5 10.68 -18.91 3.56
CA HIS A 5 10.86 -17.60 2.95
C HIS A 5 9.90 -17.38 1.78
N GLU A 6 9.78 -18.36 0.88
CA GLU A 6 8.81 -18.31 -0.22
C GLU A 6 7.36 -18.27 0.27
N LYS A 7 7.06 -18.99 1.36
CA LYS A 7 5.74 -18.93 2.03
C LYS A 7 5.46 -17.54 2.59
N ASN A 8 6.44 -16.91 3.22
CA ASN A 8 6.29 -15.53 3.73
C ASN A 8 6.07 -14.54 2.60
N ILE A 9 6.80 -14.64 1.49
CA ILE A 9 6.60 -13.80 0.30
C ILE A 9 5.17 -13.96 -0.25
N ALA A 10 4.72 -15.20 -0.45
CA ALA A 10 3.38 -15.47 -0.95
C ALA A 10 2.28 -14.98 0.01
N ALA A 11 2.49 -15.17 1.32
CA ALA A 11 1.58 -14.69 2.36
C ALA A 11 1.49 -13.17 2.33
N VAL A 12 2.61 -12.46 2.40
CA VAL A 12 2.67 -10.99 2.37
C VAL A 12 2.06 -10.43 1.09
N THR A 13 2.31 -11.05 -0.06
CA THR A 13 1.73 -10.64 -1.34
C THR A 13 0.21 -10.76 -1.31
N LYS A 14 -0.32 -11.94 -0.94
CA LYS A 14 -1.77 -12.19 -0.83
C LYS A 14 -2.42 -11.21 0.15
N MET A 15 -1.80 -11.05 1.29
CA MET A 15 -2.21 -10.20 2.38
C MET A 15 -2.31 -8.73 1.94
N SER A 16 -1.27 -8.23 1.27
CA SER A 16 -1.27 -6.86 0.76
C SER A 16 -2.33 -6.65 -0.33
N LEU A 17 -2.51 -7.62 -1.24
CA LEU A 17 -3.54 -7.55 -2.28
C LEU A 17 -4.95 -7.48 -1.70
N GLN A 18 -5.27 -8.33 -0.71
CA GLN A 18 -6.58 -8.35 -0.07
C GLN A 18 -6.90 -7.01 0.62
N PHE A 19 -5.97 -6.52 1.43
CA PHE A 19 -6.12 -5.24 2.12
C PHE A 19 -6.27 -4.07 1.15
N LEU A 20 -5.41 -3.98 0.14
CA LEU A 20 -5.41 -2.86 -0.81
C LEU A 20 -6.63 -2.87 -1.74
N ALA A 21 -7.11 -4.05 -2.15
CA ALA A 21 -8.35 -4.15 -2.91
C ALA A 21 -9.55 -3.61 -2.10
N GLU A 22 -9.60 -3.92 -0.80
CA GLU A 22 -10.65 -3.40 0.08
C GLU A 22 -10.52 -1.89 0.30
N ALA A 23 -9.31 -1.39 0.56
CA ALA A 23 -9.06 0.05 0.74
C ALA A 23 -9.42 0.87 -0.52
N ILE A 24 -9.10 0.37 -1.71
CA ILE A 24 -9.45 1.01 -2.98
C ILE A 24 -10.96 0.95 -3.23
N GLY A 25 -11.62 -0.15 -2.86
CA GLY A 25 -13.08 -0.26 -2.93
C GLY A 25 -13.83 0.79 -2.09
N GLN A 26 -13.19 1.38 -1.08
CA GLN A 26 -13.74 2.48 -0.29
C GLN A 26 -13.48 3.88 -0.90
N CYS A 27 -12.66 3.98 -1.95
CA CYS A 27 -12.26 5.27 -2.51
C CYS A 27 -13.35 5.86 -3.45
N PRO A 28 -13.35 7.19 -3.66
CA PRO A 28 -14.26 7.82 -4.61
C PRO A 28 -14.08 7.26 -6.03
N ALA A 29 -15.18 7.21 -6.80
CA ALA A 29 -15.14 6.83 -8.21
C ALA A 29 -14.27 7.81 -9.03
N GLY A 30 -13.60 7.32 -10.06
CA GLY A 30 -12.78 8.15 -10.95
C GLY A 30 -11.34 8.35 -10.48
N LEU A 31 -10.94 7.76 -9.34
CA LEU A 31 -9.57 7.75 -8.84
C LEU A 31 -8.57 7.29 -9.92
N GLU A 32 -8.97 6.30 -10.72
CA GLU A 32 -8.23 5.72 -11.83
C GLU A 32 -7.97 6.68 -13.00
N THR A 33 -8.75 7.77 -13.07
CA THR A 33 -8.59 8.82 -14.10
C THR A 33 -7.97 10.11 -13.55
N SER A 34 -7.69 10.16 -12.24
CA SER A 34 -7.14 11.34 -11.60
C SER A 34 -5.71 11.64 -12.11
N THR A 35 -5.50 12.89 -12.51
CA THR A 35 -4.16 13.42 -12.87
C THR A 35 -3.58 14.31 -11.77
N ASN A 36 -4.31 14.47 -10.65
CA ASN A 36 -3.82 15.22 -9.51
C ASN A 36 -2.63 14.47 -8.90
N ARG A 37 -1.46 15.12 -8.90
CA ARG A 37 -0.22 14.53 -8.41
C ARG A 37 -0.30 14.13 -6.94
N ASP A 38 -0.95 14.92 -6.10
CA ASP A 38 -1.08 14.63 -4.67
C ASP A 38 -1.93 13.38 -4.44
N ILE A 39 -3.00 13.20 -5.22
CA ILE A 39 -3.82 11.98 -5.22
C ILE A 39 -2.97 10.77 -5.65
N VAL A 40 -2.25 10.88 -6.76
CA VAL A 40 -1.40 9.79 -7.27
C VAL A 40 -0.33 9.40 -6.25
N PHE A 41 0.37 10.38 -5.67
CA PHE A 41 1.37 10.11 -4.65
C PHE A 41 0.75 9.54 -3.37
N ALA A 42 -0.40 10.06 -2.91
CA ALA A 42 -1.08 9.52 -1.74
C ALA A 42 -1.44 8.03 -1.91
N VAL A 43 -2.01 7.66 -3.06
CA VAL A 43 -2.36 6.26 -3.37
C VAL A 43 -1.12 5.37 -3.38
N LEU A 44 -0.09 5.75 -4.15
CA LEU A 44 1.13 4.95 -4.29
C LEU A 44 1.91 4.85 -2.97
N GLY A 45 1.96 5.95 -2.21
CA GLY A 45 2.57 5.99 -0.89
C GLY A 45 1.86 5.10 0.12
N PHE A 46 0.53 5.12 0.14
CA PHE A 46 -0.28 4.25 0.98
C PHE A 46 -0.04 2.77 0.65
N GLN A 47 -0.07 2.42 -0.64
CA GLN A 47 0.18 1.05 -1.11
C GLN A 47 1.59 0.57 -0.75
N TYR A 48 2.60 1.40 -1.02
CA TYR A 48 3.99 1.11 -0.68
C TYR A 48 4.17 0.91 0.83
N GLY A 49 3.65 1.82 1.66
CA GLY A 49 3.74 1.73 3.11
C GLY A 49 3.08 0.49 3.69
N ALA A 50 1.94 0.09 3.13
CA ALA A 50 1.26 -1.15 3.51
C ALA A 50 2.15 -2.37 3.23
N VAL A 51 2.68 -2.50 2.01
CA VAL A 51 3.51 -3.65 1.65
C VAL A 51 4.80 -3.71 2.47
N GLN A 52 5.48 -2.58 2.66
CA GLN A 52 6.71 -2.50 3.46
C GLN A 52 6.47 -2.96 4.89
N SER A 53 5.38 -2.50 5.51
CA SER A 53 5.04 -2.88 6.87
C SER A 53 4.69 -4.37 7.00
N ALA A 54 3.97 -4.90 6.02
CA ALA A 54 3.64 -6.33 5.97
C ALA A 54 4.90 -7.21 5.81
N ALA A 55 5.82 -6.81 4.93
CA ALA A 55 7.09 -7.50 4.71
C ALA A 55 7.98 -7.46 5.96
N TYR A 56 8.06 -6.29 6.62
CA TYR A 56 8.82 -6.11 7.87
C TYR A 56 8.30 -7.04 8.98
N VAL A 57 6.99 -7.11 9.20
CA VAL A 57 6.38 -7.99 10.21
C VAL A 57 6.66 -9.47 9.89
N ALA A 58 6.77 -9.84 8.61
CA ALA A 58 7.10 -11.19 8.18
C ALA A 58 8.61 -11.51 8.20
N GLY A 59 9.46 -10.57 8.63
CA GLY A 59 10.92 -10.74 8.69
C GLY A 59 11.58 -10.82 7.31
N LEU A 60 10.98 -10.19 6.29
CA LEU A 60 11.55 -10.07 4.95
C LEU A 60 12.45 -8.83 4.89
N ASN A 61 13.51 -8.90 4.08
CA ASN A 61 14.42 -7.77 3.87
C ASN A 61 13.84 -6.74 2.88
N ASP A 62 14.48 -5.59 2.81
CA ASP A 62 14.03 -4.45 1.99
C ASP A 62 13.99 -4.77 0.49
N ASP A 63 14.93 -5.56 -0.02
CA ASP A 63 14.98 -5.97 -1.43
C ASP A 63 13.75 -6.81 -1.81
N ILE A 64 13.38 -7.75 -0.94
CA ILE A 64 12.17 -8.57 -1.13
C ILE A 64 10.91 -7.72 -0.95
N ALA A 65 10.89 -6.85 0.06
CA ALA A 65 9.78 -5.94 0.29
C ALA A 65 9.54 -5.04 -0.93
N ALA A 66 10.60 -4.53 -1.55
CA ALA A 66 10.54 -3.74 -2.78
C ALA A 66 9.99 -4.56 -3.96
N SER A 67 10.45 -5.81 -4.14
CA SER A 67 9.93 -6.70 -5.18
C SER A 67 8.45 -7.03 -5.00
N ILE A 68 8.00 -7.26 -3.76
CA ILE A 68 6.57 -7.47 -3.46
C ILE A 68 5.79 -6.17 -3.73
N ALA A 69 6.34 -5.02 -3.35
CA ALA A 69 5.68 -3.73 -3.58
C ALA A 69 5.47 -3.47 -5.07
N GLU A 70 6.48 -3.73 -5.90
CA GLU A 70 6.36 -3.64 -7.36
C GLU A 70 5.25 -4.55 -7.90
N ASP A 71 5.23 -5.81 -7.48
CA ASP A 71 4.23 -6.78 -7.94
C ASP A 71 2.81 -6.41 -7.50
N VAL A 72 2.63 -6.06 -6.23
CA VAL A 72 1.32 -5.71 -5.66
C VAL A 72 0.78 -4.42 -6.28
N VAL A 73 1.60 -3.36 -6.35
CA VAL A 73 1.21 -2.05 -6.91
C VAL A 73 0.90 -2.18 -8.41
N SER A 74 1.69 -2.95 -9.16
CA SER A 74 1.42 -3.24 -10.58
C SER A 74 0.07 -3.91 -10.78
N ARG A 75 -0.23 -4.97 -10.01
CA ARG A 75 -1.49 -5.71 -10.13
C ARG A 75 -2.70 -4.88 -9.72
N ILE A 76 -2.60 -4.15 -8.62
CA ILE A 76 -3.71 -3.37 -8.08
C ILE A 76 -4.07 -2.19 -8.98
N ASN A 77 -3.06 -1.51 -9.54
CA ASN A 77 -3.29 -0.32 -10.37
C ASN A 77 -3.38 -0.64 -11.87
N GLY A 78 -3.18 -1.90 -12.29
CA GLY A 78 -3.12 -2.28 -13.71
C GLY A 78 -1.95 -1.61 -14.45
N MET A 79 -0.85 -1.34 -13.75
CA MET A 79 0.31 -0.62 -14.28
C MET A 79 1.41 -1.58 -14.72
N ASP A 80 2.16 -1.20 -15.76
CA ASP A 80 3.37 -1.90 -16.15
C ASP A 80 4.43 -1.86 -15.03
N ARG A 81 5.13 -2.98 -14.83
CA ARG A 81 6.10 -3.12 -13.74
C ARG A 81 7.28 -2.16 -13.88
N GLU A 82 7.75 -1.85 -15.09
CA GLU A 82 8.85 -0.91 -15.29
C GLU A 82 8.44 0.51 -14.87
N ALA A 83 7.20 0.90 -15.19
CA ALA A 83 6.64 2.18 -14.75
C ALA A 83 6.50 2.24 -13.22
N VAL A 84 5.99 1.17 -12.60
CA VAL A 84 5.88 1.07 -11.14
C VAL A 84 7.25 1.15 -10.48
N SER A 85 8.23 0.40 -10.96
CA SER A 85 9.60 0.38 -10.42
C SER A 85 10.22 1.78 -10.39
N LYS A 86 10.09 2.54 -11.49
CA LYS A 86 10.54 3.94 -11.57
C LYS A 86 9.89 4.80 -10.49
N ILE A 87 8.59 4.66 -10.25
CA ILE A 87 7.90 5.46 -9.24
C ILE A 87 8.28 5.02 -7.83
N LEU A 88 8.31 3.71 -7.57
CA LEU A 88 8.66 3.17 -6.25
C LEU A 88 10.10 3.47 -5.85
N SER A 89 11.02 3.62 -6.81
CA SER A 89 12.39 4.08 -6.54
C SER A 89 12.46 5.46 -5.85
N LEU A 90 11.43 6.29 -6.01
CA LEU A 90 11.33 7.60 -5.38
C LEU A 90 10.77 7.51 -3.96
N MET A 91 10.06 6.44 -3.60
CA MET A 91 9.33 6.32 -2.34
C MET A 91 10.22 6.38 -1.10
N PRO A 92 11.42 5.77 -1.05
CA PRO A 92 12.31 5.94 0.11
C PRO A 92 12.72 7.40 0.36
N ALA A 93 13.02 8.14 -0.71
CA ALA A 93 13.38 9.55 -0.61
C ALA A 93 12.18 10.42 -0.19
N LEU A 94 11.00 10.10 -0.69
CA LEU A 94 9.71 10.71 -0.35
C LEU A 94 9.31 10.43 1.11
N ALA A 95 9.50 9.20 1.59
CA ALA A 95 9.31 8.81 2.99
C ALA A 95 10.15 9.66 3.94
N GLY A 96 11.42 9.91 3.59
CA GLY A 96 12.30 10.80 4.37
C GLY A 96 11.79 12.24 4.49
N LYS A 97 10.95 12.68 3.55
CA LYS A 97 10.29 14.00 3.55
C LYS A 97 8.89 13.98 4.18
N LYS A 98 8.45 12.84 4.72
CA LYS A 98 7.08 12.63 5.22
C LYS A 98 5.99 12.95 4.19
N TYR A 99 6.29 12.76 2.90
CA TYR A 99 5.35 13.00 1.82
C TYR A 99 5.59 11.97 0.71
N PRO A 100 4.58 11.21 0.27
CA PRO A 100 3.20 11.14 0.81
C PRO A 100 3.17 10.55 2.25
N PRO A 101 2.04 10.59 2.98
CA PRO A 101 1.94 10.04 4.34
C PRO A 101 1.94 8.49 4.32
N ILE A 102 3.10 7.91 4.01
CA ILE A 102 3.33 6.46 3.84
C ILE A 102 3.00 5.70 5.13
N ASP A 103 3.21 6.33 6.29
CA ASP A 103 2.93 5.74 7.60
C ASP A 103 1.45 5.41 7.80
N ILE A 104 0.54 6.07 7.10
CA ILE A 104 -0.89 5.76 7.17
C ILE A 104 -1.16 4.38 6.56
N GLY A 105 -0.57 4.08 5.40
CA GLY A 105 -0.68 2.75 4.78
C GLY A 105 -0.09 1.65 5.67
N SER A 106 1.08 1.92 6.28
CA SER A 106 1.72 0.99 7.22
C SER A 106 0.86 0.71 8.46
N LYS A 107 0.29 1.75 9.08
CA LYS A 107 -0.60 1.60 10.24
C LYS A 107 -1.90 0.88 9.87
N ALA A 108 -2.48 1.22 8.71
CA ALA A 108 -3.75 0.67 8.27
C ALA A 108 -3.66 -0.84 8.02
N ILE A 109 -2.60 -1.32 7.35
CA ILE A 109 -2.46 -2.77 7.12
C ILE A 109 -2.25 -3.54 8.44
N ILE A 110 -1.45 -3.01 9.38
CA ILE A 110 -1.27 -3.63 10.69
C ILE A 110 -2.60 -3.69 11.44
N GLY A 111 -3.37 -2.60 11.42
CA GLY A 111 -4.69 -2.53 12.03
C GLY A 111 -5.65 -3.55 11.42
N PHE A 112 -5.68 -3.65 10.09
CA PHE A 112 -6.55 -4.59 9.37
C PHE A 112 -6.30 -6.04 9.78
N TYR A 113 -5.05 -6.44 9.96
CA TYR A 113 -4.70 -7.82 10.35
C TYR A 113 -4.87 -8.12 11.84
N ASN A 114 -4.82 -7.09 12.68
CA ASN A 114 -5.04 -7.24 14.12
C ASN A 114 -6.50 -6.99 14.53
N ALA A 115 -7.35 -6.58 13.61
CA ALA A 115 -8.77 -6.32 13.86
C ALA A 115 -9.50 -7.59 14.33
N ALA A 116 -10.22 -7.47 15.43
CA ALA A 116 -11.07 -8.51 16.00
C ALA A 116 -12.49 -8.50 15.41
N THR A 117 -12.93 -7.38 14.83
CA THR A 117 -14.25 -7.25 14.20
C THR A 117 -14.18 -6.71 12.77
N GLU A 118 -15.27 -6.90 12.02
CA GLU A 118 -15.40 -6.34 10.67
C GLU A 118 -15.51 -4.81 10.70
N GLU A 119 -16.07 -4.20 11.75
CA GLU A 119 -16.06 -2.74 11.87
C GLU A 119 -14.64 -2.18 12.02
N GLU A 120 -13.78 -2.86 12.78
CA GLU A 120 -12.38 -2.48 12.92
C GLU A 120 -11.61 -2.59 11.60
N LYS A 121 -11.85 -3.66 10.83
CA LYS A 121 -11.29 -3.80 9.47
C LYS A 121 -11.73 -2.66 8.58
N LEU A 122 -13.03 -2.38 8.53
CA LEU A 122 -13.60 -1.30 7.71
C LEU A 122 -13.02 0.07 8.07
N ALA A 123 -12.82 0.34 9.37
CA ALA A 123 -12.20 1.58 9.81
C ALA A 123 -10.76 1.73 9.28
N THR A 124 -9.99 0.64 9.27
CA THR A 124 -8.61 0.66 8.77
C THR A 124 -8.54 0.84 7.25
N THR A 125 -9.39 0.14 6.48
CA THR A 125 -9.43 0.23 5.01
C THR A 125 -9.99 1.57 4.52
N SER A 126 -10.76 2.27 5.34
CA SER A 126 -11.26 3.62 5.04
C SER A 126 -10.19 4.73 5.12
N SER A 127 -9.00 4.43 5.67
CA SER A 127 -7.95 5.44 5.87
C SER A 127 -7.50 6.10 4.56
N LEU A 128 -7.42 5.34 3.46
CA LEU A 128 -7.05 5.90 2.15
C LEU A 128 -8.10 6.90 1.65
N ARG A 129 -9.38 6.55 1.76
CA ARG A 129 -10.48 7.45 1.39
C ARG A 129 -10.41 8.77 2.14
N GLU A 130 -10.08 8.73 3.43
CA GLU A 130 -9.98 9.94 4.25
C GLU A 130 -8.80 10.84 3.82
N ILE A 131 -7.64 10.27 3.48
CA ILE A 131 -6.53 11.04 2.91
C ILE A 131 -6.97 11.73 1.60
N LEU A 132 -7.64 10.98 0.73
CA LEU A 132 -8.09 11.51 -0.56
C LEU A 132 -9.11 12.64 -0.38
N ARG A 133 -10.04 12.51 0.57
CA ARG A 133 -11.00 13.56 0.92
C ARG A 133 -10.28 14.83 1.39
N GLN A 134 -9.27 14.71 2.24
CA GLN A 134 -8.50 15.85 2.73
C GLN A 134 -7.71 16.57 1.63
N ILE A 135 -7.24 15.83 0.62
CA ILE A 135 -6.56 16.42 -0.56
C ILE A 135 -7.55 17.16 -1.46
N ASP A 136 -8.77 16.64 -1.63
CA ASP A 136 -9.80 17.26 -2.47
C ASP A 136 -10.38 18.54 -1.84
N GLU A 137 -10.38 18.63 -0.51
CA GLU A 137 -10.88 19.79 0.26
C GLU A 137 -9.85 20.92 0.48
N ALA A 138 -8.58 20.71 0.09
CA ALA A 138 -7.47 21.64 0.31
C ALA A 138 -7.28 22.65 -0.85
#